data_AF-A0A7C5J2C7-F1
#
_entry.id   AF-A0A7C5J2C7-F1
#
_cell.length_a   1.000
_cell.length_b   1.000
_cell.length_c   1.000
_cell.angle_alpha   90.00
_cell.angle_beta   90.00
_cell.angle_gamma   90.00
#
_symmetry.space_group_name_H-M   'P 1'
#
loop_
_entity.id
_entity.type
_entity.pdbx_description
1 polymer ?
#
loop_
_entity_poly.entity_id
_entity_poly.type
_entity_poly.pdbx_seq_one_letter_code
_entity_poly.pdbx_strand_id
1 'polypeptide(L)'
;SEIAAADAGLGAIVERVRATRPGAVFIVSADHGEEFDDHGGRYHGTTVYDEQVRVPLVIHAPEVLEPRRVAVPVSLVDLMPTVLAGLGIPRSPRIRGKNLGPWLVGRGEGEGFAFAETDEQTLLAQGDLRLVCARRIGACRLFDVRSDPSQQIDRAADHAETFTAMKQQVAALVSSLGRYEQGEAPWPTALRRGIAGDVEAAADVAGLLDDADVRIRRKAAEVLFELRRDEVAPHLRHALGREEDEEARRWIALALTRQGQGASLTYDLLEDDELRWRRLAALVLAESGDARGERILLSWWRRAYPDDPRDAEETIPFERAREIARAFARIKSEDAVGPLIWALRDVRLRRYVAEALAAIGDSAARPGLAEALANERYHDARVTIARALVSLGGEIELRKPLIRFLGVPDPIADGLEIAEDAGMLRYVGGPRDRELRRLREFATSGVTVGLVVPESKHATGEGLRVLVRAKASGEEGEIRFGLATRVMSDGDRSQLVPKKAPDFDPALTVTIPVVGDGRTRELYATLPPAVSERVRPGDHGDFVIYATQSVEVEACAVVPLAAEIPPPPPEPWAPEDG
;
A
#
# COMPACT_ATOMS: atom_id res chain seq x y z
N SER A 1 -11.46 18.92 -9.09
CA SER A 1 -10.46 17.90 -8.71
C SER A 1 -9.31 18.58 -8.01
N GLU A 2 -8.55 17.87 -7.18
CA GLU A 2 -7.33 18.39 -6.55
C GLU A 2 -6.32 18.91 -7.58
N ILE A 3 -6.20 18.23 -8.72
CA ILE A 3 -5.37 18.65 -9.86
C ILE A 3 -5.73 20.08 -10.32
N ALA A 4 -7.02 20.39 -10.47
CA ALA A 4 -7.45 21.73 -10.89
C ALA A 4 -7.15 22.80 -9.83
N ALA A 5 -7.21 22.45 -8.55
CA ALA A 5 -6.86 23.36 -7.46
C ALA A 5 -5.35 23.61 -7.39
N ALA A 6 -4.54 22.56 -7.55
CA ALA A 6 -3.09 22.64 -7.63
C ALA A 6 -2.63 23.46 -8.86
N ASP A 7 -3.24 23.24 -10.03
CA ASP A 7 -2.98 23.99 -11.25
C ASP A 7 -3.34 25.48 -11.08
N ALA A 8 -4.51 25.79 -10.51
CA ALA A 8 -4.90 27.16 -10.22
C ALA A 8 -3.94 27.85 -9.23
N GLY A 9 -3.51 27.14 -8.18
CA GLY A 9 -2.53 27.64 -7.21
C GLY A 9 -1.16 27.91 -7.84
N LEU A 10 -0.66 26.98 -8.64
CA LEU A 10 0.59 27.14 -9.39
C LEU A 10 0.49 28.30 -10.38
N GLY A 11 -0.62 28.41 -11.11
CA GLY A 11 -0.92 29.51 -12.03
C GLY A 11 -0.80 30.87 -11.35
N ALA A 12 -1.43 31.04 -10.18
CA ALA A 12 -1.36 32.28 -9.42
C ALA A 12 0.07 32.66 -8.99
N ILE A 13 0.88 31.67 -8.58
CA ILE A 13 2.30 31.87 -8.23
C ILE A 13 3.09 32.31 -9.46
N VAL A 14 2.92 31.60 -10.59
CA VAL A 14 3.63 31.88 -11.84
C VAL A 14 3.29 33.28 -12.36
N GLU A 15 2.01 33.65 -12.37
CA GLU A 15 1.55 34.99 -12.77
C GLU A 15 2.19 36.09 -11.91
N ARG A 16 2.19 35.90 -10.58
CA ARG A 16 2.77 36.89 -9.65
C ARG A 16 4.28 37.04 -9.81
N VAL A 17 5.00 35.93 -9.99
CA VAL A 17 6.45 35.96 -10.20
C VAL A 17 6.78 36.59 -11.54
N ARG A 18 6.09 36.24 -12.63
CA ARG A 18 6.30 36.86 -13.95
C ARG A 18 6.09 38.37 -13.92
N ALA A 19 5.12 38.87 -13.17
CA ALA A 19 4.86 40.30 -13.03
C ALA A 19 5.98 41.07 -12.29
N THR A 20 6.75 40.41 -11.43
CA THR A 20 7.76 41.06 -10.57
C THR A 20 9.20 40.69 -10.95
N ARG A 21 9.40 39.58 -11.67
CA ARG A 21 10.68 39.02 -12.09
C ARG A 21 10.56 38.49 -13.54
N PRO A 22 10.56 39.38 -14.54
CA PRO A 22 10.61 38.96 -15.94
C PRO A 22 11.87 38.11 -16.20
N GLY A 23 11.76 37.12 -17.08
CA GLY A 23 12.85 36.15 -17.35
C GLY A 23 13.05 35.07 -16.28
N ALA A 24 12.19 35.00 -15.26
CA ALA A 24 12.25 33.92 -14.26
C ALA A 24 12.07 32.54 -14.90
N VAL A 25 12.95 31.60 -14.52
CA VAL A 25 12.83 30.19 -14.87
C VAL A 25 11.96 29.49 -13.83
N PHE A 26 10.97 28.74 -14.30
CA PHE A 26 10.14 27.92 -13.43
C PHE A 26 10.52 26.45 -13.60
N ILE A 27 10.73 25.76 -12.47
CA ILE A 27 10.94 24.32 -12.42
C ILE A 27 9.83 23.76 -11.54
N VAL A 28 8.98 22.93 -12.12
CA VAL A 28 7.83 22.31 -11.45
C VAL A 28 8.06 20.82 -11.41
N SER A 29 7.94 20.23 -10.23
CA SER A 29 8.10 18.80 -10.00
C SER A 29 7.21 18.32 -8.86
N ALA A 30 7.07 17.00 -8.72
CA ALA A 30 6.61 16.35 -7.49
C ALA A 30 7.76 15.51 -6.88
N ASP A 31 7.61 15.12 -5.62
CA ASP A 31 8.49 14.17 -4.92
C ASP A 31 8.07 12.72 -5.16
N HIS A 32 6.77 12.47 -5.27
CA HIS A 32 6.19 11.18 -5.68
C HIS A 32 4.90 11.35 -6.51
N GLY A 33 4.50 10.26 -7.15
CA GLY A 33 3.18 10.06 -7.75
C GLY A 33 2.25 9.32 -6.77
N GLU A 34 1.22 8.67 -7.30
CA GLU A 34 0.18 8.00 -6.50
C GLU A 34 -0.24 6.72 -7.21
N GLU A 35 -0.31 5.60 -6.48
CA GLU A 35 -0.79 4.31 -6.97
C GLU A 35 -2.28 4.14 -6.71
N PHE A 36 -2.99 3.52 -7.65
CA PHE A 36 -4.43 3.27 -7.60
C PHE A 36 -4.73 1.77 -7.78
N ASP A 37 -4.13 0.92 -6.93
CA ASP A 37 -4.22 -0.54 -6.96
C ASP A 37 -3.54 -1.21 -8.17
N ASP A 38 -2.71 -0.48 -8.93
CA ASP A 38 -2.00 -0.97 -10.11
C ASP A 38 -1.11 -2.20 -9.82
N HIS A 39 -0.45 -2.20 -8.65
CA HIS A 39 0.38 -3.29 -8.13
C HIS A 39 -0.03 -3.74 -6.73
N GLY A 40 -1.30 -3.48 -6.37
CA GLY A 40 -1.90 -3.86 -5.09
C GLY A 40 -1.50 -2.97 -3.91
N GLY A 41 -0.84 -1.85 -4.18
CA GLY A 41 -0.71 -0.72 -3.27
C GLY A 41 -1.69 0.38 -3.62
N ARG A 42 -1.97 1.23 -2.65
CA ARG A 42 -2.66 2.50 -2.88
C ARG A 42 -1.91 3.60 -2.18
N TYR A 43 -2.07 4.81 -2.68
CA TYR A 43 -1.30 5.97 -2.25
C TYR A 43 0.20 5.85 -2.65
N HIS A 44 1.08 6.46 -1.86
CA HIS A 44 2.50 6.57 -2.14
C HIS A 44 3.37 6.03 -1.01
N GLY A 45 4.64 5.76 -1.30
CA GLY A 45 5.62 5.24 -0.34
C GLY A 45 5.49 3.75 -0.06
N THR A 46 4.61 3.06 -0.78
CA THR A 46 4.37 1.61 -0.65
C THR A 46 5.09 0.81 -1.73
N THR A 47 5.32 1.39 -2.91
CA THR A 47 5.99 0.75 -4.04
C THR A 47 6.97 1.70 -4.72
N VAL A 48 7.62 1.24 -5.79
CA VAL A 48 8.59 2.03 -6.58
C VAL A 48 8.28 1.98 -8.09
N TYR A 49 7.09 1.52 -8.47
CA TYR A 49 6.65 1.45 -9.87
C TYR A 49 6.36 2.84 -10.44
N ASP A 50 6.28 2.96 -11.76
CA ASP A 50 6.22 4.25 -12.46
C ASP A 50 5.07 5.14 -11.95
N GLU A 51 3.93 4.61 -11.52
CA GLU A 51 2.83 5.40 -10.96
C GLU A 51 3.20 6.16 -9.68
N GLN A 52 4.15 5.67 -8.87
CA GLN A 52 4.64 6.37 -7.67
C GLN A 52 5.91 7.20 -7.91
N VAL A 53 6.70 6.92 -8.95
CA VAL A 53 8.03 7.57 -9.11
C VAL A 53 8.17 8.40 -10.38
N ARG A 54 7.31 8.19 -11.38
CA ARG A 54 7.32 8.92 -12.66
C ARG A 54 6.57 10.23 -12.52
N VAL A 55 7.16 11.13 -11.75
CA VAL A 55 6.64 12.46 -11.46
C VAL A 55 6.83 13.44 -12.62
N PRO A 56 6.02 14.50 -12.72
CA PRO A 56 6.28 15.57 -13.66
C PRO A 56 7.63 16.23 -13.34
N LEU A 57 8.39 16.59 -14.37
CA LEU A 57 9.48 17.56 -14.28
C LEU A 57 9.39 18.51 -15.48
N VAL A 58 8.87 19.72 -15.22
CA VAL A 58 8.65 20.76 -16.22
C VAL A 58 9.60 21.91 -15.94
N ILE A 59 10.46 22.24 -16.92
CA ILE A 59 11.33 23.41 -16.87
C ILE A 59 10.84 24.41 -17.92
N HIS A 60 10.33 25.53 -17.44
CA HIS A 60 9.81 26.61 -18.27
C HIS A 60 10.76 27.80 -18.23
N ALA A 61 11.51 27.97 -19.32
CA ALA A 61 12.47 29.05 -19.54
C ALA A 61 12.44 29.51 -21.01
N PRO A 62 11.35 30.15 -21.47
CA PRO A 62 11.11 30.39 -22.90
C PRO A 62 12.13 31.32 -23.56
N GLU A 63 12.85 32.13 -22.79
CA GLU A 63 13.92 33.01 -23.30
C GLU A 63 15.26 32.29 -23.48
N VAL A 64 15.40 31.08 -22.94
CA VAL A 64 16.67 30.34 -22.87
C VAL A 64 16.58 28.96 -23.53
N LEU A 65 15.40 28.32 -23.48
CA LEU A 65 15.18 26.95 -23.92
C LEU A 65 14.11 26.88 -25.02
N GLU A 66 14.43 26.16 -26.08
CA GLU A 66 13.46 25.74 -27.08
C GLU A 66 12.55 24.62 -26.53
N PRO A 67 11.24 24.61 -26.86
CA PRO A 67 10.32 23.58 -26.40
C PRO A 67 10.77 22.18 -26.82
N ARG A 68 10.84 21.26 -25.86
CA ARG A 68 11.19 19.86 -26.13
C ARG A 68 10.72 18.91 -25.03
N ARG A 69 10.66 17.63 -25.38
CA ARG A 69 10.43 16.52 -24.46
C ARG A 69 11.69 15.66 -24.35
N VAL A 70 12.13 15.39 -23.13
CA VAL A 70 13.19 14.42 -22.83
C VAL A 70 12.52 13.14 -22.35
N ALA A 71 12.70 12.04 -23.08
CA ALA A 71 12.02 10.77 -22.79
C ALA A 71 12.83 9.82 -21.91
N VAL A 72 14.14 10.05 -21.77
CA VAL A 72 15.00 9.22 -20.93
C VAL A 72 14.75 9.49 -19.43
N PRO A 73 14.90 8.48 -18.56
CA PRO A 73 14.80 8.68 -17.11
C PRO A 73 15.86 9.66 -16.58
N VAL A 74 15.41 10.53 -15.69
CA VAL A 74 16.23 11.47 -14.90
C VAL A 74 15.77 11.40 -13.46
N SER A 75 16.57 11.90 -12.52
CA SER A 75 16.24 11.88 -11.09
C SER A 75 16.14 13.28 -10.50
N LEU A 76 15.33 13.47 -9.46
CA LEU A 76 15.21 14.76 -8.77
C LEU A 76 16.54 15.26 -8.20
N VAL A 77 17.47 14.35 -7.87
CA VAL A 77 18.83 14.70 -7.42
C VAL A 77 19.63 15.42 -8.52
N ASP A 78 19.22 15.33 -9.78
CA ASP A 78 19.83 16.00 -10.92
C ASP A 78 19.44 17.49 -11.00
N LEU A 79 18.41 17.94 -10.27
CA LEU A 79 17.96 19.34 -10.29
C LEU A 79 18.99 20.30 -9.70
N MET A 80 19.53 19.98 -8.53
CA MET A 80 20.55 20.81 -7.88
C MET A 80 21.77 21.07 -8.79
N PRO A 81 22.47 20.05 -9.34
CA PRO A 81 23.60 20.30 -10.24
C PRO A 81 23.20 21.01 -11.54
N THR A 82 21.97 20.82 -12.04
CA THR A 82 21.46 21.53 -13.22
C THR A 82 21.26 23.01 -12.96
N VAL A 83 20.66 23.38 -11.82
CA VAL A 83 20.45 24.78 -11.42
C VAL A 83 21.79 25.47 -11.17
N LEU A 84 22.72 24.82 -10.44
CA LEU A 84 24.05 25.37 -10.21
C LEU A 84 24.79 25.64 -11.52
N ALA A 85 24.74 24.71 -12.48
CA ALA A 85 25.34 24.89 -13.78
C ALA A 85 24.69 26.04 -14.57
N GLY A 86 23.35 26.15 -14.54
CA GLY A 86 22.62 27.24 -15.18
C GLY A 86 22.95 28.62 -14.60
N LEU A 87 23.28 28.69 -13.31
CA LEU A 87 23.70 29.92 -12.63
C LEU A 87 25.21 30.19 -12.71
N GLY A 88 25.98 29.30 -13.34
CA GLY A 88 27.45 29.40 -13.38
C GLY A 88 28.13 29.20 -12.03
N ILE A 89 27.45 28.55 -11.07
CA ILE A 89 27.97 28.29 -9.73
C ILE A 89 28.76 26.96 -9.75
N PRO A 90 30.04 26.94 -9.31
CA PRO A 90 30.82 25.72 -9.25
C PRO A 90 30.18 24.65 -8.33
N ARG A 91 30.10 23.42 -8.82
CA ARG A 91 29.53 22.29 -8.08
C ARG A 91 30.58 21.67 -7.14
N SER A 92 30.22 21.49 -5.87
CA SER A 92 31.01 20.69 -4.93
C SER A 92 31.06 19.21 -5.34
N PRO A 93 32.19 18.51 -5.21
CA PRO A 93 32.29 17.06 -5.46
C PRO A 93 31.34 16.20 -4.60
N ARG A 94 30.81 16.75 -3.50
CA ARG A 94 29.85 16.05 -2.61
C ARG A 94 28.42 16.06 -3.15
N ILE A 95 28.10 16.93 -4.11
CA ILE A 95 26.75 17.03 -4.67
C ILE A 95 26.55 15.89 -5.66
N ARG A 96 25.57 15.03 -5.37
CA ARG A 96 25.14 13.93 -6.25
C ARG A 96 24.32 14.45 -7.44
N GLY A 97 24.03 13.56 -8.38
CA GLY A 97 23.26 13.85 -9.58
C GLY A 97 24.10 14.33 -10.77
N LYS A 98 23.46 14.43 -11.92
CA LYS A 98 24.01 14.83 -13.21
C LYS A 98 23.44 16.19 -13.61
N ASN A 99 24.24 16.99 -14.29
CA ASN A 99 23.73 18.21 -14.91
C ASN A 99 22.88 17.83 -16.14
N LEU A 100 21.59 18.17 -16.14
CA LEU A 100 20.66 17.93 -17.23
C LEU A 100 20.78 18.94 -18.37
N GLY A 101 21.61 19.98 -18.23
CA GLY A 101 21.84 21.02 -19.25
C GLY A 101 21.98 20.49 -20.69
N PRO A 102 22.80 19.45 -20.97
CA PRO A 102 22.87 18.85 -22.30
C PRO A 102 21.52 18.35 -22.83
N TRP A 103 20.71 17.71 -21.98
CA TRP A 103 19.35 17.28 -22.34
C TRP A 103 18.41 18.46 -22.60
N LEU A 104 18.52 19.54 -21.83
CA LEU A 104 17.71 20.75 -22.02
C LEU A 104 17.98 21.45 -23.36
N VAL A 105 19.20 21.35 -23.90
CA VAL A 105 19.59 21.98 -25.18
C VAL A 105 19.71 21.01 -26.36
N GLY A 106 19.26 19.76 -26.21
CA GLY A 106 19.25 18.79 -27.32
C GLY A 106 20.58 18.13 -27.65
N ARG A 107 21.50 18.12 -26.70
CA ARG A 107 22.83 17.48 -26.80
C ARG A 107 23.05 16.38 -25.76
N GLY A 108 21.96 15.88 -25.17
CA GLY A 108 22.03 14.78 -24.21
C GLY A 108 22.26 13.44 -24.93
N GLU A 109 23.09 12.59 -24.34
CA GLU A 109 23.44 11.26 -24.86
C GLU A 109 23.24 10.19 -23.78
N GLY A 110 22.94 8.96 -24.21
CA GLY A 110 22.76 7.79 -23.33
C GLY A 110 21.30 7.51 -22.97
N GLU A 111 21.10 6.49 -22.14
CA GLU A 111 19.76 5.95 -21.80
C GLU A 111 19.11 6.63 -20.59
N GLY A 112 19.73 7.65 -20.01
CA GLY A 112 19.29 8.22 -18.74
C GLY A 112 19.50 7.25 -17.57
N PHE A 113 19.15 7.71 -16.37
CA PHE A 113 19.28 6.94 -15.13
C PHE A 113 18.40 7.55 -14.06
N ALA A 114 17.62 6.72 -13.36
CA ALA A 114 16.98 7.11 -12.12
C ALA A 114 17.00 5.94 -11.12
N PHE A 115 17.09 6.29 -9.84
CA PHE A 115 17.01 5.34 -8.74
C PHE A 115 15.98 5.84 -7.73
N ALA A 116 15.16 4.93 -7.23
CA ALA A 116 14.20 5.17 -6.16
C ALA A 116 14.22 3.99 -5.18
N GLU A 117 13.92 4.26 -3.92
CA GLU A 117 13.84 3.23 -2.89
C GLU A 117 12.74 3.51 -1.88
N THR A 118 12.17 2.42 -1.37
CA THR A 118 11.39 2.37 -0.14
C THR A 118 12.08 1.40 0.83
N ASP A 119 11.50 1.20 2.00
CA ASP A 119 12.00 0.22 2.97
C ASP A 119 11.92 -1.23 2.45
N GLU A 120 11.01 -1.51 1.51
CA GLU A 120 10.74 -2.86 1.01
C GLU A 120 11.30 -3.08 -0.41
N GLN A 121 11.44 -2.02 -1.21
CA GLN A 121 11.75 -2.13 -2.64
C GLN A 121 12.80 -1.11 -3.11
N THR A 122 13.49 -1.44 -4.20
CA THR A 122 14.33 -0.51 -4.97
C THR A 122 13.96 -0.58 -6.43
N LEU A 123 14.08 0.55 -7.13
CA LEU A 123 13.94 0.66 -8.57
C LEU A 123 15.22 1.25 -9.15
N LEU A 124 15.71 0.62 -10.21
CA LEU A 124 16.66 1.21 -11.14
C LEU A 124 16.00 1.37 -12.53
N ALA A 125 15.90 2.60 -13.01
CA ALA A 125 15.40 2.92 -14.34
C ALA A 125 16.55 3.31 -15.28
N GLN A 126 16.63 2.64 -16.44
CA GLN A 126 17.59 2.95 -17.49
C GLN A 126 16.90 2.73 -18.85
N GLY A 127 16.79 3.79 -19.65
CA GLY A 127 16.03 3.78 -20.90
C GLY A 127 14.58 3.36 -20.67
N ASP A 128 14.14 2.37 -21.45
CA ASP A 128 12.80 1.76 -21.35
C ASP A 128 12.75 0.63 -20.31
N LEU A 129 13.85 0.32 -19.62
CA LEU A 129 13.90 -0.77 -18.64
C LEU A 129 13.73 -0.27 -17.20
N ARG A 130 13.07 -1.10 -16.38
CA ARG A 130 12.88 -0.91 -14.94
C ARG A 130 13.24 -2.18 -14.20
N LEU A 131 14.30 -2.16 -13.40
CA LEU A 131 14.63 -3.25 -12.49
C LEU A 131 14.03 -2.92 -11.11
N VAL A 132 13.10 -3.74 -10.64
CA VAL A 132 12.51 -3.64 -9.30
C VAL A 132 13.01 -4.78 -8.44
N CYS A 133 13.61 -4.49 -7.29
CA CYS A 133 14.14 -5.50 -6.36
C CYS A 133 13.51 -5.37 -4.97
N ALA A 134 13.01 -6.48 -4.42
CA ALA A 134 12.58 -6.60 -3.04
C ALA A 134 13.81 -6.69 -2.12
N ARG A 135 14.00 -5.72 -1.22
CA ARG A 135 15.22 -5.54 -0.43
C ARG A 135 15.47 -6.69 0.54
N ARG A 136 14.42 -7.18 1.21
CA ARG A 136 14.51 -8.20 2.26
C ARG A 136 14.79 -9.62 1.76
N ILE A 137 14.48 -9.91 0.50
CA ILE A 137 14.63 -11.26 -0.05
C ILE A 137 15.57 -11.30 -1.27
N GLY A 138 16.05 -10.15 -1.75
CA GLY A 138 16.97 -10.06 -2.90
C GLY A 138 16.34 -10.41 -4.26
N ALA A 139 15.05 -10.70 -4.29
CA ALA A 139 14.32 -11.06 -5.51
C ALA A 139 14.09 -9.82 -6.38
N CYS A 140 14.42 -9.90 -7.67
CA CYS A 140 14.26 -8.81 -8.62
C CYS A 140 13.44 -9.24 -9.83
N ARG A 141 12.70 -8.29 -10.39
CA ARG A 141 11.99 -8.40 -11.66
C ARG A 141 12.42 -7.28 -12.60
N LEU A 142 12.42 -7.55 -13.90
CA LEU A 142 12.79 -6.57 -14.92
C LEU A 142 11.60 -6.32 -15.83
N PHE A 143 11.26 -5.06 -16.05
CA PHE A 143 10.15 -4.65 -16.91
C PHE A 143 10.67 -3.81 -18.07
N ASP A 144 10.03 -3.95 -19.23
CA ASP A 144 10.21 -3.07 -20.38
C ASP A 144 8.95 -2.21 -20.53
N VAL A 145 9.02 -0.93 -20.14
CA VAL A 145 7.86 -0.03 -20.14
C VAL A 145 7.42 0.40 -21.54
N ARG A 146 8.20 0.11 -22.58
CA ARG A 146 7.77 0.34 -23.96
C ARG A 146 6.72 -0.69 -24.38
N SER A 147 6.93 -1.96 -24.04
CA SER A 147 6.03 -3.06 -24.39
C SER A 147 5.00 -3.36 -23.29
N ASP A 148 5.32 -3.02 -22.05
CA ASP A 148 4.49 -3.24 -20.86
C ASP A 148 4.48 -1.99 -19.96
N PRO A 149 3.73 -0.94 -20.35
CA PRO A 149 3.68 0.32 -19.59
C PRO A 149 3.16 0.18 -18.15
N SER A 150 2.39 -0.88 -17.85
CA SER A 150 1.85 -1.17 -16.52
C SER A 150 2.74 -2.11 -15.70
N GLN A 151 3.91 -2.49 -16.20
CA GLN A 151 4.92 -3.26 -15.47
C GLN A 151 4.36 -4.55 -14.83
N GLN A 152 3.61 -5.34 -15.60
CA GLN A 152 2.95 -6.56 -15.15
C GLN A 152 3.73 -7.84 -15.53
N ILE A 153 4.59 -7.79 -16.54
CA ILE A 153 5.26 -8.95 -17.14
C ILE A 153 6.76 -8.87 -16.86
N ASP A 154 7.27 -9.86 -16.11
CA ASP A 154 8.71 -9.99 -15.87
C ASP A 154 9.44 -10.46 -17.13
N ARG A 155 10.42 -9.66 -17.56
CA ARG A 155 11.28 -9.83 -18.73
C ARG A 155 12.71 -10.19 -18.36
N ALA A 156 13.00 -10.51 -17.09
CA ALA A 156 14.36 -10.85 -16.65
C ALA A 156 14.97 -12.02 -17.45
N ALA A 157 14.16 -13.03 -17.81
CA ALA A 157 14.61 -14.17 -18.62
C ALA A 157 14.97 -13.77 -20.07
N ASP A 158 14.24 -12.81 -20.64
CA ASP A 158 14.45 -12.32 -22.01
C ASP A 158 15.72 -11.45 -22.12
N HIS A 159 16.17 -10.87 -20.99
CA HIS A 159 17.29 -9.92 -20.91
C HIS A 159 18.34 -10.29 -19.84
N ALA A 160 18.73 -11.57 -19.75
CA ALA A 160 19.55 -12.11 -18.66
C ALA A 160 20.86 -11.33 -18.37
N GLU A 161 21.60 -10.93 -19.42
CA GLU A 161 22.84 -10.16 -19.26
C GLU A 161 22.55 -8.75 -18.70
N THR A 162 21.53 -8.08 -19.23
CA THR A 162 21.13 -6.74 -18.77
C THR A 162 20.58 -6.79 -17.35
N PHE A 163 19.79 -7.81 -17.02
CA PHE A 163 19.28 -8.06 -15.68
C PHE A 163 20.42 -8.17 -14.66
N THR A 164 21.46 -8.94 -14.98
CA THR A 164 22.62 -9.13 -14.12
C THR A 164 23.44 -7.83 -13.99
N ALA A 165 23.66 -7.13 -15.10
CA ALA A 165 24.34 -5.83 -15.09
C ALA A 165 23.60 -4.79 -14.24
N MET A 166 22.28 -4.66 -14.40
CA MET A 166 21.46 -3.75 -13.61
C MET A 166 21.44 -4.12 -12.11
N LYS A 167 21.39 -5.42 -11.76
CA LYS A 167 21.52 -5.86 -10.37
C LYS A 167 22.86 -5.45 -9.77
N GLN A 168 23.96 -5.61 -10.51
CA GLN A 168 25.28 -5.18 -10.07
C GLN A 168 25.36 -3.66 -9.91
N GLN A 169 24.70 -2.89 -10.78
CA GLN A 169 24.61 -1.43 -10.65
C GLN A 169 23.84 -1.02 -9.38
N VAL A 170 22.72 -1.66 -9.05
CA VAL A 170 21.98 -1.42 -7.79
C VAL A 170 22.88 -1.70 -6.60
N ALA A 171 23.54 -2.87 -6.55
CA ALA A 171 24.43 -3.23 -5.46
C ALA A 171 25.59 -2.21 -5.30
N ALA A 172 26.17 -1.75 -6.41
CA ALA A 172 27.23 -0.73 -6.41
C ALA A 172 26.72 0.64 -5.93
N LEU A 173 25.51 1.03 -6.34
CA LEU A 173 24.88 2.28 -5.92
C LEU A 173 24.56 2.25 -4.42
N VAL A 174 23.93 1.19 -3.94
CA VAL A 174 23.63 0.99 -2.51
C VAL A 174 24.92 0.99 -1.69
N SER A 175 25.97 0.30 -2.15
CA SER A 175 27.29 0.35 -1.51
C SER A 175 27.96 1.73 -1.53
N SER A 176 27.49 2.64 -2.40
CA SER A 176 27.95 4.03 -2.46
C SER A 176 27.16 4.98 -1.56
N LEU A 177 25.94 4.63 -1.18
CA LEU A 177 25.18 5.33 -0.15
C LEU A 177 25.94 5.18 1.18
N GLY A 178 26.09 6.27 1.95
CA GLY A 178 26.91 6.30 3.17
C GLY A 178 28.41 6.65 3.01
N ARG A 179 29.01 6.65 1.80
CA ARG A 179 30.44 7.03 1.61
C ARG A 179 30.78 8.47 2.02
N TYR A 180 29.79 9.36 2.08
CA TYR A 180 29.98 10.78 2.35
C TYR A 180 29.17 11.29 3.56
N GLU A 181 28.45 10.41 4.25
CA GLU A 181 27.50 10.80 5.31
C GLU A 181 28.09 10.77 6.72
N GLN A 182 29.27 10.19 6.97
CA GLN A 182 29.86 10.21 8.32
C GLN A 182 31.39 10.35 8.35
N GLY A 183 31.86 11.07 9.38
CA GLY A 183 33.21 11.01 9.92
C GLY A 183 33.31 9.99 11.05
N GLU A 184 34.56 9.65 11.41
CA GLU A 184 35.04 8.47 12.16
C GLU A 184 35.08 7.15 11.37
N ALA A 185 36.03 6.28 11.75
CA ALA A 185 36.64 5.25 10.90
C ALA A 185 35.60 4.38 10.15
N PRO A 186 35.74 4.19 8.82
CA PRO A 186 34.69 3.58 8.02
C PRO A 186 34.51 2.10 8.34
N TRP A 187 33.26 1.69 8.59
CA TRP A 187 32.89 0.28 8.71
C TRP A 187 33.37 -0.53 7.49
N PRO A 188 33.80 -1.80 7.69
CA PRO A 188 34.02 -2.76 6.60
C PRO A 188 32.89 -2.75 5.57
N THR A 189 33.22 -2.98 4.30
CA THR A 189 32.25 -2.92 3.19
C THR A 189 31.06 -3.86 3.41
N ALA A 190 31.29 -5.05 3.96
CA ALA A 190 30.22 -5.99 4.31
C ALA A 190 29.23 -5.39 5.32
N LEU A 191 29.74 -4.75 6.39
CA LEU A 191 28.88 -4.06 7.38
C LEU A 191 28.12 -2.89 6.76
N ARG A 192 28.75 -2.09 5.90
CA ARG A 192 28.05 -0.98 5.24
C ARG A 192 26.89 -1.46 4.37
N ARG A 193 27.10 -2.55 3.62
CA ARG A 193 26.05 -3.20 2.83
C ARG A 193 24.94 -3.75 3.72
N GLY A 194 25.29 -4.50 4.77
CA GLY A 194 24.32 -5.06 5.70
C GLY A 194 23.52 -4.01 6.48
N ILE A 195 24.15 -2.90 6.90
CA ILE A 195 23.46 -1.75 7.52
C ILE A 195 22.45 -1.12 6.57
N ALA A 196 22.75 -1.09 5.28
CA ALA A 196 21.81 -0.64 4.25
C ALA A 196 20.70 -1.69 3.95
N GLY A 197 20.67 -2.84 4.63
CA GLY A 197 19.69 -3.89 4.44
C GLY A 197 19.97 -4.82 3.26
N ASP A 198 21.20 -4.82 2.73
CA ASP A 198 21.60 -5.77 1.67
C ASP A 198 21.75 -7.18 2.23
N VAL A 199 20.72 -8.00 2.03
CA VAL A 199 20.67 -9.38 2.52
C VAL A 199 21.74 -10.29 1.92
N GLU A 200 22.23 -9.98 0.71
CA GLU A 200 23.31 -10.74 0.06
C GLU A 200 24.65 -10.53 0.77
N ALA A 201 24.78 -9.49 1.60
CA ALA A 201 25.97 -9.27 2.41
C ALA A 201 26.02 -10.16 3.66
N ALA A 202 24.97 -10.91 3.98
CA ALA A 202 24.88 -11.63 5.26
C ALA A 202 26.03 -12.64 5.47
N ALA A 203 26.43 -13.38 4.44
CA ALA A 203 27.56 -14.31 4.53
C ALA A 203 28.89 -13.57 4.81
N ASP A 204 29.13 -12.46 4.11
CA ASP A 204 30.32 -11.62 4.30
C ASP A 204 30.34 -10.99 5.70
N VAL A 205 29.17 -10.54 6.20
CA VAL A 205 29.01 -10.00 7.55
C VAL A 205 29.23 -11.09 8.61
N ALA A 206 28.76 -12.31 8.37
CA ALA A 206 28.99 -13.45 9.26
C ALA A 206 30.48 -13.77 9.42
N GLY A 207 31.28 -13.59 8.36
CA GLY A 207 32.74 -13.71 8.44
C GLY A 207 33.41 -12.69 9.37
N LEU A 208 32.74 -11.57 9.68
CA LEU A 208 33.24 -10.54 10.61
C LEU A 208 32.93 -10.84 12.08
N LEU A 209 32.23 -11.94 12.38
CA LEU A 209 32.03 -12.40 13.75
C LEU A 209 33.31 -12.91 14.42
N ASP A 210 34.37 -13.19 13.65
CA ASP A 210 35.68 -13.59 14.15
C ASP A 210 36.73 -12.46 14.06
N ASP A 211 36.30 -11.22 13.81
CA ASP A 211 37.21 -10.07 13.66
C ASP A 211 37.94 -9.73 14.96
N ALA A 212 39.18 -9.25 14.86
CA ALA A 212 39.97 -8.85 16.02
C ALA A 212 39.39 -7.61 16.75
N ASP A 213 38.74 -6.69 16.02
CA ASP A 213 38.09 -5.52 16.61
C ASP A 213 36.69 -5.88 17.15
N VAL A 214 36.54 -5.79 18.48
CA VAL A 214 35.26 -6.04 19.17
C VAL A 214 34.12 -5.17 18.66
N ARG A 215 34.40 -3.93 18.19
CA ARG A 215 33.37 -3.05 17.64
C ARG A 215 32.82 -3.60 16.32
N ILE A 216 33.67 -4.22 15.51
CA ILE A 216 33.27 -4.88 14.26
C ILE A 216 32.42 -6.11 14.57
N ARG A 217 32.85 -6.96 15.51
CA ARG A 217 32.09 -8.15 15.91
C ARG A 217 30.70 -7.81 16.45
N ARG A 218 30.60 -6.84 17.37
CA ARG A 218 29.33 -6.34 17.90
C ARG A 218 28.41 -5.87 16.77
N LYS A 219 28.94 -5.05 15.85
CA LYS A 219 28.14 -4.51 14.76
C LYS A 219 27.74 -5.59 13.75
N ALA A 220 28.60 -6.59 13.50
CA ALA A 220 28.28 -7.74 12.67
C ALA A 220 27.13 -8.55 13.25
N ALA A 221 27.17 -8.85 14.54
CA ALA A 221 26.10 -9.57 15.22
C ALA A 221 24.77 -8.80 15.19
N GLU A 222 24.78 -7.50 15.44
CA GLU A 222 23.60 -6.62 15.32
C GLU A 222 23.03 -6.62 13.89
N VAL A 223 23.90 -6.46 12.88
CA VAL A 223 23.46 -6.44 11.47
C VAL A 223 22.85 -7.78 11.07
N LEU A 224 23.43 -8.91 11.50
CA LEU A 224 22.88 -10.24 11.20
C LEU A 224 21.53 -10.49 11.88
N PHE A 225 21.32 -9.91 13.07
CA PHE A 225 20.02 -9.92 13.73
C PHE A 225 18.95 -9.19 12.89
N GLU A 226 19.28 -8.08 12.25
CA GLU A 226 18.34 -7.34 11.39
C GLU A 226 18.17 -7.97 9.99
N LEU A 227 19.22 -8.56 9.41
CA LEU A 227 19.16 -9.18 8.08
C LEU A 227 18.35 -10.49 8.04
N ARG A 228 18.19 -11.19 9.18
CA ARG A 228 17.33 -12.39 9.33
C ARG A 228 17.62 -13.51 8.31
N ARG A 229 18.89 -13.85 8.09
CA ARG A 229 19.30 -14.86 7.10
C ARG A 229 19.62 -16.21 7.73
N ASP A 230 18.77 -17.21 7.49
CA ASP A 230 18.93 -18.56 8.06
C ASP A 230 20.25 -19.24 7.64
N GLU A 231 20.78 -18.89 6.46
CA GLU A 231 22.04 -19.43 5.94
C GLU A 231 23.25 -19.11 6.81
N VAL A 232 23.20 -18.04 7.63
CA VAL A 232 24.30 -17.67 8.54
C VAL A 232 24.21 -18.36 9.91
N ALA A 233 23.15 -19.11 10.19
CA ALA A 233 22.95 -19.78 11.48
C ALA A 233 24.15 -20.67 11.92
N PRO A 234 24.83 -21.42 11.03
CA PRO A 234 26.02 -22.18 11.42
C PRO A 234 27.17 -21.29 11.93
N HIS A 235 27.37 -20.11 11.32
CA HIS A 235 28.39 -19.15 11.73
C HIS A 235 28.05 -18.54 13.10
N LEU A 236 26.78 -18.13 13.28
CA LEU A 236 26.31 -17.60 14.57
C LEU A 236 26.43 -18.63 15.70
N ARG A 237 26.09 -19.91 15.46
CA ARG A 237 26.29 -20.98 16.46
C ARG A 237 27.75 -21.18 16.82
N HIS A 238 28.64 -21.13 15.82
CA HIS A 238 30.08 -21.23 16.05
C HIS A 238 30.59 -20.05 16.89
N ALA A 239 30.20 -18.83 16.55
CA ALA A 239 30.61 -17.61 17.24
C ALA A 239 30.09 -17.56 18.68
N LEU A 240 28.83 -17.96 18.94
CA LEU A 240 28.23 -17.91 20.28
C LEU A 240 29.04 -18.69 21.34
N GLY A 241 29.61 -19.82 20.96
CA GLY A 241 30.38 -20.67 21.88
C GLY A 241 31.78 -20.15 22.23
N ARG A 242 32.26 -19.12 21.51
CA ARG A 242 33.63 -18.58 21.64
C ARG A 242 33.66 -17.10 21.97
N GLU A 243 32.56 -16.39 21.76
CA GLU A 243 32.50 -14.94 21.98
C GLU A 243 32.63 -14.62 23.47
N GLU A 244 33.61 -13.78 23.79
CA GLU A 244 33.92 -13.32 25.14
C GLU A 244 33.25 -11.97 25.43
N ASP A 245 32.94 -11.19 24.39
CA ASP A 245 32.24 -9.92 24.52
C ASP A 245 30.74 -10.13 24.77
N GLU A 246 30.27 -9.66 25.92
CA GLU A 246 28.88 -9.83 26.36
C GLU A 246 27.86 -9.21 25.38
N GLU A 247 28.14 -8.05 24.79
CA GLU A 247 27.20 -7.40 23.86
C GLU A 247 27.10 -8.16 22.52
N ALA A 248 28.24 -8.58 21.95
CA ALA A 248 28.23 -9.43 20.77
C ALA A 248 27.53 -10.77 21.05
N ARG A 249 27.78 -11.39 22.21
CA ARG A 249 27.15 -12.64 22.63
C ARG A 249 25.61 -12.53 22.70
N ARG A 250 25.09 -11.42 23.24
CA ARG A 250 23.65 -11.11 23.28
C ARG A 250 23.06 -11.02 21.88
N TRP A 251 23.69 -10.24 20.99
CA TRP A 251 23.24 -10.11 19.61
C TRP A 251 23.22 -11.45 18.87
N ILE A 252 24.26 -12.26 19.01
CA ILE A 252 24.36 -13.58 18.37
C ILE A 252 23.22 -14.50 18.86
N ALA A 253 22.94 -14.52 20.16
CA ALA A 253 21.86 -15.33 20.73
C ALA A 253 20.47 -14.90 20.23
N LEU A 254 20.23 -13.59 20.18
CA LEU A 254 18.99 -13.02 19.64
C LEU A 254 18.84 -13.35 18.15
N ALA A 255 19.90 -13.21 17.35
CA ALA A 255 19.90 -13.54 15.92
C ALA A 255 19.57 -15.01 15.67
N LEU A 256 20.19 -15.93 16.42
CA LEU A 256 19.89 -17.37 16.34
C LEU A 256 18.43 -17.70 16.70
N THR A 257 17.90 -17.03 17.72
CA THR A 257 16.51 -17.25 18.14
C THR A 257 15.54 -16.75 17.10
N ARG A 258 15.83 -15.59 16.51
CA ARG A 258 15.05 -14.99 15.42
C ARG A 258 15.01 -15.84 14.15
N GLN A 259 16.06 -16.63 13.92
CA GLN A 259 16.18 -17.62 12.83
C GLN A 259 15.58 -18.99 13.18
N GLY A 260 14.82 -19.09 14.28
CA GLY A 260 14.15 -20.31 14.72
C GLY A 260 15.08 -21.41 15.26
N GLN A 261 16.38 -21.14 15.43
CA GLN A 261 17.33 -22.10 16.00
C GLN A 261 17.27 -22.11 17.53
N GLY A 262 16.99 -20.95 18.14
CA GLY A 262 16.97 -20.75 19.59
C GLY A 262 18.38 -20.69 20.20
N ALA A 263 18.50 -19.93 21.28
CA ALA A 263 19.71 -19.89 22.12
C ALA A 263 19.30 -19.79 23.60
N SER A 264 19.98 -20.53 24.48
CA SER A 264 19.66 -20.51 25.92
C SER A 264 19.76 -19.10 26.52
N LEU A 265 20.80 -18.37 26.12
CA LEU A 265 21.06 -17.00 26.55
C LEU A 265 19.86 -16.08 26.29
N THR A 266 19.08 -16.30 25.23
CA THR A 266 17.90 -15.48 24.93
C THR A 266 16.86 -15.51 26.04
N TYR A 267 16.72 -16.63 26.74
CA TYR A 267 15.80 -16.73 27.88
C TYR A 267 16.33 -15.94 29.08
N ASP A 268 17.64 -16.03 29.35
CA ASP A 268 18.29 -15.29 30.42
C ASP A 268 18.16 -13.77 30.19
N LEU A 269 18.14 -13.33 28.92
CA LEU A 269 18.00 -11.92 28.56
C LEU A 269 16.65 -11.29 28.92
N LEU A 270 15.62 -12.08 29.23
CA LEU A 270 14.36 -11.53 29.75
C LEU A 270 14.52 -10.83 31.10
N GLU A 271 15.57 -11.19 31.86
CA GLU A 271 15.88 -10.63 33.17
C GLU A 271 17.09 -9.67 33.16
N ASP A 272 17.75 -9.46 32.01
CA ASP A 272 18.97 -8.66 31.85
C ASP A 272 18.84 -7.23 32.41
N ASP A 273 19.86 -6.67 33.04
CA ASP A 273 19.79 -5.34 33.67
C ASP A 273 19.36 -4.21 32.70
N GLU A 274 19.71 -4.32 31.41
CA GLU A 274 19.35 -3.32 30.42
C GLU A 274 18.01 -3.62 29.74
N LEU A 275 17.10 -2.64 29.78
CA LEU A 275 15.76 -2.76 29.22
C LEU A 275 15.74 -3.08 27.70
N ARG A 276 16.74 -2.63 26.94
CA ARG A 276 16.85 -2.93 25.50
C ARG A 276 16.95 -4.44 25.23
N TRP A 277 17.71 -5.17 26.04
CA TRP A 277 17.93 -6.60 25.85
C TRP A 277 16.69 -7.40 26.23
N ARG A 278 16.04 -7.03 27.35
CA ARG A 278 14.74 -7.59 27.75
C ARG A 278 13.71 -7.48 26.63
N ARG A 279 13.61 -6.31 26.00
CA ARG A 279 12.66 -6.02 24.91
C ARG A 279 12.95 -6.82 23.64
N LEU A 280 14.21 -6.87 23.22
CA LEU A 280 14.59 -7.63 22.02
C LEU A 280 14.43 -9.14 22.23
N ALA A 281 14.80 -9.65 23.41
CA ALA A 281 14.57 -11.05 23.80
C ALA A 281 13.08 -11.40 23.77
N ALA A 282 12.25 -10.54 24.37
CA ALA A 282 10.80 -10.72 24.35
C ALA A 282 10.23 -10.71 22.92
N LEU A 283 10.73 -9.83 22.05
CA LEU A 283 10.30 -9.74 20.65
C LEU A 283 10.62 -11.02 19.88
N VAL A 284 11.87 -11.49 19.91
CA VAL A 284 12.26 -12.69 19.13
C VAL A 284 11.59 -13.96 19.63
N LEU A 285 11.35 -14.07 20.95
CA LEU A 285 10.59 -15.18 21.52
C LEU A 285 9.15 -15.16 21.00
N ALA A 286 8.49 -14.00 21.03
CA ALA A 286 7.13 -13.89 20.51
C ALA A 286 7.05 -14.13 18.99
N GLU A 287 8.03 -13.68 18.20
CA GLU A 287 8.14 -14.02 16.77
C GLU A 287 8.24 -15.54 16.54
N SER A 288 8.87 -16.28 17.46
CA SER A 288 8.92 -17.75 17.43
C SER A 288 7.66 -18.45 17.96
N GLY A 289 6.69 -17.71 18.52
CA GLY A 289 5.48 -18.24 19.14
C GLY A 289 5.58 -18.49 20.65
N ASP A 290 6.63 -18.01 21.32
CA ASP A 290 6.82 -18.14 22.76
C ASP A 290 6.38 -16.88 23.51
N ALA A 291 5.39 -17.04 24.41
CA ALA A 291 4.75 -15.94 25.13
C ALA A 291 5.50 -15.50 26.42
N ARG A 292 6.62 -16.11 26.81
CA ARG A 292 7.31 -15.78 28.07
C ARG A 292 7.69 -14.30 28.24
N GLY A 293 7.95 -13.60 27.12
CA GLY A 293 8.27 -12.17 27.09
C GLY A 293 7.08 -11.23 26.94
N GLU A 294 5.84 -11.73 26.85
CA GLU A 294 4.65 -10.95 26.49
C GLU A 294 4.46 -9.69 27.34
N ARG A 295 4.61 -9.80 28.67
CA ARG A 295 4.47 -8.65 29.58
C ARG A 295 5.46 -7.52 29.30
N ILE A 296 6.67 -7.85 28.86
CA ILE A 296 7.70 -6.87 28.49
C ILE A 296 7.31 -6.18 27.19
N LEU A 297 6.83 -6.92 26.19
CA LEU A 297 6.34 -6.36 24.93
C LEU A 297 5.12 -5.46 25.15
N LEU A 298 4.15 -5.90 25.95
CA LEU A 298 2.97 -5.10 26.29
C LEU A 298 3.36 -3.79 26.98
N SER A 299 4.29 -3.86 27.93
CA SER A 299 4.79 -2.66 28.60
C SER A 299 5.50 -1.71 27.62
N TRP A 300 6.28 -2.25 26.69
CA TRP A 300 6.94 -1.44 25.66
C TRP A 300 5.92 -0.79 24.71
N TRP A 301 4.93 -1.55 24.26
CA TRP A 301 3.87 -1.06 23.38
C TRP A 301 3.06 0.06 24.03
N ARG A 302 2.58 -0.12 25.28
CA ARG A 302 1.75 0.87 25.97
C ARG A 302 2.45 2.21 26.20
N ARG A 303 3.77 2.19 26.41
CA ARG A 303 4.57 3.41 26.56
C ARG A 303 4.71 4.20 25.25
N ALA A 304 4.62 3.52 24.11
CA ALA A 304 4.70 4.13 22.79
C ALA A 304 3.32 4.46 22.19
N TYR A 305 2.31 3.66 22.49
CA TYR A 305 0.93 3.79 22.02
C TYR A 305 -0.04 3.78 23.22
N PRO A 306 0.00 4.79 24.08
CA PRO A 306 -0.97 4.95 25.16
C PRO A 306 -2.36 5.32 24.63
N ASP A 307 -3.37 5.18 25.49
CA ASP A 307 -4.78 5.50 25.20
C ASP A 307 -4.95 6.99 24.80
N ASP A 308 -4.15 7.88 25.39
CA ASP A 308 -4.00 9.29 25.00
C ASP A 308 -2.63 9.53 24.37
N PRO A 309 -2.53 9.87 23.07
CA PRO A 309 -1.26 10.08 22.38
C PRO A 309 -0.33 11.12 23.03
N ARG A 310 -0.86 12.02 23.86
CA ARG A 310 -0.08 13.02 24.59
C ARG A 310 0.72 12.44 25.75
N ASP A 311 0.37 11.25 26.20
CA ASP A 311 1.03 10.54 27.28
C ASP A 311 2.15 9.61 26.79
N ALA A 312 2.51 9.67 25.50
CA ALA A 312 3.55 8.81 24.93
C ALA A 312 4.90 9.09 25.60
N GLU A 313 5.45 8.07 26.26
CA GLU A 313 6.70 8.18 27.02
C GLU A 313 7.93 7.90 26.15
N GLU A 314 7.76 7.19 25.04
CA GLU A 314 8.84 6.85 24.11
C GLU A 314 8.34 6.62 22.69
N THR A 315 9.25 6.63 21.72
CA THR A 315 8.94 6.34 20.31
C THR A 315 9.52 4.99 19.91
N ILE A 316 8.71 4.19 19.22
CA ILE A 316 9.15 2.96 18.57
C ILE A 316 9.28 3.24 17.08
N PRO A 317 10.41 2.92 16.42
CA PRO A 317 10.52 3.02 14.98
C PRO A 317 9.40 2.22 14.30
N PHE A 318 8.82 2.77 13.22
CA PHE A 318 7.67 2.19 12.54
C PHE A 318 7.81 0.70 12.23
N GLU A 319 8.97 0.30 11.69
CA GLU A 319 9.27 -1.11 11.40
C GLU A 319 9.24 -1.99 12.64
N ARG A 320 9.78 -1.51 13.76
CA ARG A 320 9.76 -2.24 15.03
C ARG A 320 8.34 -2.37 15.58
N ALA A 321 7.50 -1.35 15.42
CA ALA A 321 6.09 -1.43 15.82
C ALA A 321 5.33 -2.48 14.99
N ARG A 322 5.58 -2.57 13.67
CA ARG A 322 5.01 -3.63 12.82
C ARG A 322 5.43 -5.02 13.28
N GLU A 323 6.70 -5.19 13.65
CA GLU A 323 7.22 -6.46 14.18
C GLU A 323 6.54 -6.85 15.49
N ILE A 324 6.39 -5.92 16.43
CA ILE A 324 5.73 -6.17 17.72
C ILE A 324 4.25 -6.53 17.52
N ALA A 325 3.52 -5.82 16.66
CA ALA A 325 2.12 -6.15 16.34
C ALA A 325 1.98 -7.57 15.77
N ARG A 326 2.86 -7.96 14.84
CA ARG A 326 2.91 -9.33 14.30
C ARG A 326 3.29 -10.35 15.36
N ALA A 327 4.19 -10.01 16.28
CA ALA A 327 4.60 -10.87 17.37
C ALA A 327 3.43 -11.15 18.32
N PHE A 328 2.62 -10.14 18.68
CA PHE A 328 1.37 -10.34 19.44
C PHE A 328 0.40 -11.29 18.74
N ALA A 329 0.23 -11.12 17.42
CA ALA A 329 -0.58 -12.01 16.61
C ALA A 329 -0.05 -13.45 16.56
N ARG A 330 1.27 -13.62 16.57
CA ARG A 330 1.94 -14.93 16.55
C ARG A 330 1.70 -15.69 17.85
N ILE A 331 1.78 -15.02 18.99
CA ILE A 331 1.53 -15.61 20.31
C ILE A 331 0.06 -15.61 20.74
N LYS A 332 -0.85 -15.06 19.91
CA LYS A 332 -2.29 -14.92 20.21
C LYS A 332 -2.55 -14.15 21.52
N SER A 333 -1.85 -13.04 21.71
CA SER A 333 -1.95 -12.22 22.92
C SER A 333 -3.32 -11.54 23.05
N GLU A 334 -4.21 -12.07 23.88
CA GLU A 334 -5.50 -11.45 24.22
C GLU A 334 -5.28 -10.13 24.98
N ASP A 335 -4.27 -10.05 25.85
CA ASP A 335 -3.90 -8.85 26.60
C ASP A 335 -3.44 -7.68 25.70
N ALA A 336 -3.00 -7.97 24.48
CA ALA A 336 -2.62 -6.96 23.49
C ALA A 336 -3.81 -6.36 22.74
N VAL A 337 -4.99 -6.97 22.77
CA VAL A 337 -6.15 -6.53 21.98
C VAL A 337 -6.53 -5.09 22.31
N GLY A 338 -6.69 -4.75 23.59
CA GLY A 338 -6.98 -3.37 24.02
C GLY A 338 -5.92 -2.36 23.56
N PRO A 339 -4.63 -2.55 23.90
CA PRO A 339 -3.54 -1.68 23.43
C PRO A 339 -3.42 -1.57 21.90
N LEU A 340 -3.72 -2.63 21.15
CA LEU A 340 -3.72 -2.60 19.68
C LEU A 340 -4.89 -1.78 19.13
N ILE A 341 -6.08 -1.86 19.73
CA ILE A 341 -7.23 -1.02 19.33
C ILE A 341 -6.87 0.47 19.39
N TRP A 342 -6.17 0.93 20.44
CA TRP A 342 -5.73 2.33 20.54
C TRP A 342 -4.77 2.72 19.42
N ALA A 343 -3.86 1.82 19.05
CA ALA A 343 -2.91 2.04 17.96
C ALA A 343 -3.58 2.10 16.57
N LEU A 344 -4.86 1.72 16.41
CA LEU A 344 -5.61 1.97 15.17
C LEU A 344 -5.71 3.47 14.85
N ARG A 345 -5.45 4.38 15.79
CA ARG A 345 -5.42 5.83 15.51
C ARG A 345 -4.24 6.24 14.64
N ASP A 346 -3.11 5.54 14.75
CA ASP A 346 -1.94 5.78 13.92
C ASP A 346 -2.22 5.31 12.48
N VAL A 347 -2.31 6.27 11.56
CA VAL A 347 -2.61 6.04 10.14
C VAL A 347 -1.65 5.02 9.51
N ARG A 348 -0.36 5.09 9.84
CA ARG A 348 0.66 4.23 9.22
C ARG A 348 0.56 2.79 9.71
N LEU A 349 0.21 2.60 10.99
CA LEU A 349 0.14 1.29 11.61
C LEU A 349 -1.21 0.61 11.48
N ARG A 350 -2.29 1.36 11.26
CA ARG A 350 -3.67 0.87 11.33
C ARG A 350 -3.92 -0.41 10.54
N ARG A 351 -3.39 -0.50 9.31
CA ARG A 351 -3.47 -1.72 8.49
C ARG A 351 -2.86 -2.93 9.22
N TYR A 352 -1.61 -2.80 9.66
CA TYR A 352 -0.88 -3.89 10.33
C TYR A 352 -1.50 -4.26 11.67
N VAL A 353 -2.05 -3.28 12.39
CA VAL A 353 -2.77 -3.50 13.64
C VAL A 353 -4.08 -4.25 13.39
N ALA A 354 -4.83 -3.91 12.35
CA ALA A 354 -6.05 -4.64 11.98
C ALA A 354 -5.74 -6.08 11.55
N GLU A 355 -4.68 -6.31 10.78
CA GLU A 355 -4.17 -7.65 10.45
C GLU A 355 -3.79 -8.43 11.72
N ALA A 356 -3.10 -7.77 12.66
CA ALA A 356 -2.70 -8.39 13.93
C ALA A 356 -3.91 -8.76 14.79
N LEU A 357 -4.90 -7.87 14.94
CA LEU A 357 -6.13 -8.12 15.70
C LEU A 357 -6.94 -9.29 15.09
N ALA A 358 -7.08 -9.32 13.77
CA ALA A 358 -7.71 -10.43 13.05
C ALA A 358 -6.98 -11.75 13.33
N ALA A 359 -5.65 -11.72 13.26
CA ALA A 359 -4.84 -12.89 13.52
C ALA A 359 -4.86 -13.32 15.00
N ILE A 360 -4.97 -12.42 15.98
CA ILE A 360 -5.16 -12.79 17.39
C ILE A 360 -6.47 -13.59 17.55
N GLY A 361 -7.53 -13.18 16.87
CA GLY A 361 -8.79 -13.93 16.82
C GLY A 361 -9.76 -13.63 17.96
N ASP A 362 -9.48 -12.62 18.79
CA ASP A 362 -10.35 -12.21 19.89
C ASP A 362 -11.46 -11.26 19.41
N SER A 363 -12.71 -11.66 19.64
CA SER A 363 -13.91 -10.89 19.33
C SER A 363 -14.01 -9.54 20.06
N ALA A 364 -13.27 -9.33 21.15
CA ALA A 364 -13.20 -8.05 21.86
C ALA A 364 -12.66 -6.91 20.96
N ALA A 365 -11.97 -7.23 19.86
CA ALA A 365 -11.50 -6.25 18.89
C ALA A 365 -12.60 -5.63 18.01
N ARG A 366 -13.77 -6.28 17.88
CA ARG A 366 -14.81 -5.87 16.91
C ARG A 366 -15.29 -4.43 17.09
N PRO A 367 -15.61 -3.93 18.31
CA PRO A 367 -16.10 -2.57 18.47
C PRO A 367 -15.05 -1.52 18.05
N GLY A 368 -13.77 -1.75 18.40
CA GLY A 368 -12.66 -0.86 18.04
C GLY A 368 -12.39 -0.84 16.53
N LEU A 369 -12.39 -2.01 15.88
CA LEU A 369 -12.27 -2.11 14.42
C LEU A 369 -13.45 -1.44 13.71
N ALA A 370 -14.67 -1.60 14.22
CA ALA A 370 -15.86 -0.97 13.64
C ALA A 370 -15.84 0.56 13.74
N GLU A 371 -15.39 1.09 14.88
CA GLU A 371 -15.20 2.53 15.08
C GLU A 371 -14.11 3.08 14.15
N ALA A 372 -12.99 2.36 14.01
CA ALA A 372 -11.92 2.72 13.09
C ALA A 372 -12.43 2.74 11.64
N LEU A 373 -13.12 1.68 11.19
CA LEU A 373 -13.69 1.59 9.84
C LEU A 373 -14.66 2.73 9.57
N ALA A 374 -15.57 3.04 10.51
CA ALA A 374 -16.57 4.08 10.32
C ALA A 374 -15.99 5.48 10.01
N ASN A 375 -14.74 5.71 10.41
CA ASN A 375 -14.01 6.97 10.23
C ASN A 375 -12.79 6.83 9.29
N GLU A 376 -12.69 5.70 8.56
CA GLU A 376 -11.51 5.40 7.76
C GLU A 376 -11.52 6.14 6.41
N ARG A 377 -10.48 6.94 6.17
CA ARG A 377 -10.27 7.70 4.92
C ARG A 377 -9.41 6.94 3.91
N TYR A 378 -8.51 6.08 4.38
CA TYR A 378 -7.54 5.38 3.55
C TYR A 378 -8.13 4.07 3.02
N HIS A 379 -8.21 3.93 1.70
CA HIS A 379 -8.85 2.78 1.04
C HIS A 379 -8.29 1.43 1.48
N ASP A 380 -6.95 1.27 1.52
CA ASP A 380 -6.31 0.02 1.96
C ASP A 380 -6.73 -0.38 3.37
N ALA A 381 -6.74 0.60 4.28
CA ALA A 381 -7.16 0.36 5.65
C ALA A 381 -8.65 -0.02 5.73
N ARG A 382 -9.53 0.54 4.88
CA ARG A 382 -10.96 0.14 4.84
C ARG A 382 -11.09 -1.35 4.56
N VAL A 383 -10.40 -1.84 3.53
CA VAL A 383 -10.44 -3.25 3.11
C VAL A 383 -9.91 -4.15 4.21
N THR A 384 -8.73 -3.82 4.77
CA THR A 384 -8.11 -4.62 5.82
C THR A 384 -8.96 -4.67 7.09
N ILE A 385 -9.50 -3.55 7.55
CA ILE A 385 -10.35 -3.50 8.75
C ILE A 385 -11.68 -4.24 8.50
N ALA A 386 -12.26 -4.11 7.31
CA ALA A 386 -13.48 -4.85 6.95
C ALA A 386 -13.23 -6.36 6.95
N ARG A 387 -12.16 -6.84 6.30
CA ARG A 387 -11.79 -8.28 6.32
C ARG A 387 -11.45 -8.77 7.73
N ALA A 388 -10.82 -7.93 8.56
CA ALA A 388 -10.59 -8.24 9.97
C ALA A 388 -11.91 -8.45 10.73
N LEU A 389 -12.90 -7.57 10.56
CA LEU A 389 -14.23 -7.73 11.14
C LEU A 389 -14.90 -9.04 10.68
N VAL A 390 -14.84 -9.36 9.38
CA VAL A 390 -15.39 -10.63 8.86
C VAL A 390 -14.72 -11.83 9.52
N SER A 391 -13.39 -11.85 9.58
CA SER A 391 -12.64 -12.96 10.19
C SER A 391 -12.96 -13.17 11.68
N LEU A 392 -13.35 -12.08 12.36
CA LEU A 392 -13.72 -12.10 13.76
C LEU A 392 -15.21 -12.35 13.98
N GLY A 393 -16.05 -12.48 12.95
CA GLY A 393 -17.51 -12.62 13.06
C GLY A 393 -18.23 -11.33 13.46
N GLY A 394 -17.80 -10.19 12.92
CA GLY A 394 -18.31 -8.84 13.18
C GLY A 394 -19.26 -8.32 12.11
N GLU A 395 -20.14 -9.17 11.56
CA GLU A 395 -21.02 -8.83 10.44
C GLU A 395 -22.05 -7.74 10.81
N ILE A 396 -22.48 -7.73 12.08
CA ILE A 396 -23.42 -6.74 12.61
C ILE A 396 -22.78 -5.35 12.60
N GLU A 397 -21.54 -5.26 13.06
CA GLU A 397 -20.75 -4.04 13.13
C GLU A 397 -20.32 -3.55 11.74
N LEU A 398 -19.98 -4.47 10.83
CA LEU A 398 -19.56 -4.17 9.46
C LEU A 398 -20.67 -3.59 8.59
N ARG A 399 -21.93 -3.97 8.83
CA ARG A 399 -23.06 -3.64 7.93
C ARG A 399 -23.19 -2.16 7.60
N LYS A 400 -23.23 -1.29 8.60
CA LYS A 400 -23.46 0.14 8.38
C LYS A 400 -22.26 0.82 7.68
N PRO A 401 -21.00 0.61 8.13
CA PRO A 401 -19.84 1.09 7.41
C PRO A 401 -19.79 0.59 5.97
N LEU A 402 -20.06 -0.70 5.72
CA LEU A 402 -20.00 -1.26 4.37
C LEU A 402 -21.04 -0.63 3.44
N ILE A 403 -22.29 -0.46 3.88
CA ILE A 403 -23.32 0.26 3.09
C ILE A 403 -22.85 1.66 2.73
N ARG A 404 -22.24 2.39 3.69
CA ARG A 404 -21.71 3.73 3.42
C ARG A 404 -20.61 3.67 2.36
N PHE A 405 -19.60 2.83 2.54
CA PHE A 405 -18.44 2.80 1.65
C PHE A 405 -18.71 2.12 0.30
N LEU A 406 -19.81 1.40 0.12
CA LEU A 406 -20.29 1.03 -1.21
C LEU A 406 -20.89 2.24 -1.96
N GLY A 407 -21.39 3.24 -1.22
CA GLY A 407 -22.09 4.41 -1.76
C GLY A 407 -21.24 5.66 -1.99
N VAL A 408 -20.03 5.74 -1.45
CA VAL A 408 -19.12 6.90 -1.63
C VAL A 408 -18.60 6.97 -3.08
N PRO A 409 -18.14 8.15 -3.57
CA PRO A 409 -17.60 8.32 -4.92
C PRO A 409 -16.66 7.20 -5.39
N ASP A 410 -15.68 6.85 -4.55
CA ASP A 410 -14.72 5.76 -4.75
C ASP A 410 -15.03 4.62 -3.76
N PRO A 411 -15.80 3.59 -4.17
CA PRO A 411 -16.22 2.55 -3.25
C PRO A 411 -15.06 1.78 -2.62
N ILE A 412 -15.32 1.17 -1.47
CA ILE A 412 -14.40 0.16 -0.91
C ILE A 412 -14.16 -0.94 -1.94
N ALA A 413 -12.89 -1.25 -2.19
CA ALA A 413 -12.50 -2.34 -3.09
C ALA A 413 -12.95 -3.69 -2.51
N ASP A 414 -13.35 -4.60 -3.39
CA ASP A 414 -13.89 -5.92 -3.04
C ASP A 414 -15.06 -5.88 -2.04
N GLY A 415 -15.83 -4.79 -2.03
CA GLY A 415 -16.93 -4.60 -1.09
C GLY A 415 -18.06 -5.64 -1.23
N LEU A 416 -18.35 -6.09 -2.46
CA LEU A 416 -19.32 -7.16 -2.70
C LEU A 416 -18.76 -8.54 -2.31
N GLU A 417 -17.48 -8.80 -2.58
CA GLU A 417 -16.79 -10.02 -2.11
C GLU A 417 -16.81 -10.09 -0.58
N ILE A 418 -16.40 -9.02 0.11
CA ILE A 418 -16.45 -8.91 1.57
C ILE A 418 -17.86 -9.17 2.09
N ALA A 419 -18.88 -8.63 1.43
CA ALA A 419 -20.28 -8.85 1.80
C ALA A 419 -20.74 -10.30 1.56
N GLU A 420 -20.24 -10.96 0.50
CA GLU A 420 -20.55 -12.35 0.21
C GLU A 420 -19.86 -13.30 1.20
N ASP A 421 -18.57 -13.08 1.49
CA ASP A 421 -17.78 -13.83 2.47
C ASP A 421 -18.40 -13.78 3.87
N ALA A 422 -18.94 -12.62 4.25
CA ALA A 422 -19.67 -12.42 5.51
C ALA A 422 -21.13 -12.91 5.47
N GLY A 423 -21.60 -13.53 4.38
CA GLY A 423 -22.98 -14.00 4.25
C GLY A 423 -24.02 -12.86 4.34
N MET A 424 -23.62 -11.64 4.03
CA MET A 424 -24.39 -10.43 4.27
C MET A 424 -24.77 -9.63 3.03
N LEU A 425 -24.51 -10.17 1.83
CA LEU A 425 -24.79 -9.52 0.55
C LEU A 425 -26.22 -8.94 0.48
N ARG A 426 -27.23 -9.70 0.93
CA ARG A 426 -28.64 -9.25 0.99
C ARG A 426 -28.91 -8.07 1.92
N TYR A 427 -28.06 -7.85 2.91
CA TYR A 427 -28.23 -6.81 3.93
C TYR A 427 -27.56 -5.50 3.56
N VAL A 428 -26.74 -5.51 2.51
CA VAL A 428 -26.02 -4.36 1.95
C VAL A 428 -26.52 -3.96 0.57
N GLY A 429 -27.70 -4.43 0.15
CA GLY A 429 -28.33 -4.05 -1.11
C GLY A 429 -28.21 -5.06 -2.25
N GLY A 430 -27.61 -6.23 -1.99
CA GLY A 430 -27.52 -7.31 -2.97
C GLY A 430 -28.67 -8.33 -2.92
N PRO A 431 -28.65 -9.33 -3.81
CA PRO A 431 -29.71 -10.34 -3.94
C PRO A 431 -29.71 -11.35 -2.80
N ARG A 432 -30.82 -12.09 -2.65
CA ARG A 432 -30.86 -13.33 -1.85
C ARG A 432 -30.16 -14.46 -2.60
N ASP A 433 -29.73 -15.51 -1.91
CA ASP A 433 -28.98 -16.63 -2.51
C ASP A 433 -29.65 -17.26 -3.75
N ARG A 434 -30.98 -17.35 -3.75
CA ARG A 434 -31.74 -17.85 -4.90
C ARG A 434 -31.60 -16.94 -6.12
N GLU A 435 -31.68 -15.63 -5.90
CA GLU A 435 -31.57 -14.63 -6.96
C GLU A 435 -30.12 -14.46 -7.41
N LEU A 436 -29.16 -14.58 -6.51
CA LEU A 436 -27.72 -14.60 -6.83
C LEU A 436 -27.38 -15.76 -7.78
N ARG A 437 -27.91 -16.96 -7.53
CA ARG A 437 -27.74 -18.09 -8.46
C ARG A 437 -28.33 -17.81 -9.83
N ARG A 438 -29.53 -17.22 -9.88
CA ARG A 438 -30.17 -16.83 -11.15
C ARG A 438 -29.39 -15.75 -11.89
N LEU A 439 -28.82 -14.80 -11.15
CA LEU A 439 -27.95 -13.76 -11.70
C LEU A 439 -26.75 -14.38 -12.42
N ARG A 440 -26.01 -15.25 -11.72
CA ARG A 440 -24.81 -15.92 -12.26
C ARG A 440 -25.10 -16.76 -13.50
N GLU A 441 -26.26 -17.41 -13.54
CA GLU A 441 -26.63 -18.31 -14.64
C GLU A 441 -27.23 -17.57 -15.85
N PHE A 442 -27.98 -16.48 -15.63
CA PHE A 442 -28.83 -15.89 -16.67
C PHE A 442 -28.55 -14.41 -17.00
N ALA A 443 -27.50 -13.80 -16.43
CA ALA A 443 -27.15 -12.41 -16.75
C ALA A 443 -26.97 -12.18 -18.27
N THR A 444 -26.40 -13.14 -19.01
CA THR A 444 -26.19 -13.03 -20.47
C THR A 444 -27.47 -13.10 -21.31
N SER A 445 -28.56 -13.60 -20.72
CA SER A 445 -29.89 -13.67 -21.35
C SER A 445 -30.83 -12.55 -20.88
N GLY A 446 -30.39 -11.75 -19.91
CA GLY A 446 -31.21 -10.77 -19.22
C GLY A 446 -32.03 -11.42 -18.11
N VAL A 447 -31.87 -10.93 -16.88
CA VAL A 447 -32.57 -11.46 -15.70
C VAL A 447 -33.07 -10.31 -14.82
N THR A 448 -34.21 -10.53 -14.18
CA THR A 448 -34.74 -9.60 -13.17
C THR A 448 -34.42 -10.12 -11.77
N VAL A 449 -33.92 -9.23 -10.93
CA VAL A 449 -33.42 -9.47 -9.58
C VAL A 449 -34.15 -8.52 -8.62
N GLY A 450 -34.81 -9.06 -7.60
CA GLY A 450 -35.42 -8.26 -6.54
C GLY A 450 -34.36 -7.82 -5.54
N LEU A 451 -34.22 -6.52 -5.33
CA LEU A 451 -33.24 -5.95 -4.40
C LEU A 451 -33.95 -5.03 -3.40
N VAL A 452 -33.47 -5.03 -2.16
CA VAL A 452 -33.90 -4.07 -1.13
C VAL A 452 -32.80 -3.05 -0.97
N VAL A 453 -33.08 -1.78 -1.27
CA VAL A 453 -32.09 -0.71 -1.12
C VAL A 453 -31.92 -0.44 0.38
N PRO A 454 -30.70 -0.56 0.95
CA PRO A 454 -30.51 -0.40 2.39
C PRO A 454 -30.65 1.06 2.81
N GLU A 455 -31.18 1.28 4.02
CA GLU A 455 -31.13 2.60 4.66
C GLU A 455 -29.70 2.97 5.07
N SER A 456 -29.34 4.23 4.90
CA SER A 456 -28.06 4.78 5.36
C SER A 456 -28.24 6.18 5.91
N LYS A 457 -27.72 6.43 7.12
CA LYS A 457 -27.67 7.79 7.71
C LYS A 457 -26.71 8.72 6.97
N HIS A 458 -25.81 8.16 6.15
CA HIS A 458 -24.85 8.90 5.35
C HIS A 458 -25.30 9.08 3.90
N ALA A 459 -26.55 8.70 3.59
CA ALA A 459 -27.11 8.92 2.26
C ALA A 459 -27.21 10.42 1.96
N THR A 460 -26.72 10.86 0.79
CA THR A 460 -26.83 12.27 0.38
C THR A 460 -28.26 12.64 -0.03
N GLY A 461 -29.09 11.64 -0.33
CA GLY A 461 -30.42 11.83 -0.91
C GLY A 461 -30.40 12.14 -2.41
N GLU A 462 -29.22 12.17 -3.03
CA GLU A 462 -29.03 12.58 -4.43
C GLU A 462 -29.30 11.45 -5.43
N GLY A 463 -29.30 10.19 -4.98
CA GLY A 463 -29.61 9.06 -5.84
C GLY A 463 -29.14 7.72 -5.31
N LEU A 464 -29.14 6.74 -6.22
CA LEU A 464 -28.72 5.36 -5.96
C LEU A 464 -27.52 4.99 -6.83
N ARG A 465 -26.70 4.07 -6.33
CA ARG A 465 -25.57 3.47 -7.04
C ARG A 465 -25.83 1.99 -7.23
N VAL A 466 -25.48 1.49 -8.40
CA VAL A 466 -25.32 0.05 -8.63
C VAL A 466 -23.83 -0.31 -8.56
N LEU A 467 -23.52 -1.42 -7.90
CA LEU A 467 -22.24 -2.10 -7.99
C LEU A 467 -22.45 -3.49 -8.59
N VAL A 468 -21.52 -3.92 -9.44
CA VAL A 468 -21.55 -5.23 -10.10
C VAL A 468 -20.15 -5.82 -10.09
N ARG A 469 -20.00 -7.02 -9.51
CA ARG A 469 -18.78 -7.81 -9.59
C ARG A 469 -18.83 -8.67 -10.84
N ALA A 470 -17.90 -8.49 -11.76
CA ALA A 470 -17.89 -9.17 -13.05
C ALA A 470 -16.49 -9.31 -13.64
N LYS A 471 -16.33 -10.21 -14.61
CA LYS A 471 -15.12 -10.34 -15.45
C LYS A 471 -15.52 -10.55 -16.90
N ALA A 472 -14.66 -10.14 -17.83
CA ALA A 472 -14.84 -10.42 -19.25
C ALA A 472 -13.75 -11.34 -19.80
N SER A 473 -14.14 -12.35 -20.58
CA SER A 473 -13.26 -13.38 -21.12
C SER A 473 -12.63 -12.95 -22.44
N GLY A 474 -11.50 -12.24 -22.37
CA GLY A 474 -10.62 -11.94 -23.51
C GLY A 474 -11.10 -10.87 -24.49
N GLU A 475 -12.40 -10.53 -24.49
CA GLU A 475 -12.98 -9.41 -25.24
C GLU A 475 -13.65 -8.42 -24.30
N GLU A 476 -13.67 -7.14 -24.67
CA GLU A 476 -14.46 -6.14 -23.94
C GLU A 476 -15.95 -6.50 -23.95
N GLY A 477 -16.66 -6.04 -22.93
CA GLY A 477 -18.08 -6.27 -22.79
C GLY A 477 -18.80 -5.14 -22.07
N GLU A 478 -20.11 -5.28 -21.92
CA GLU A 478 -20.92 -4.31 -21.20
C GLU A 478 -22.00 -4.98 -20.35
N ILE A 479 -22.36 -4.30 -19.27
CA ILE A 479 -23.45 -4.66 -18.38
C ILE A 479 -24.48 -3.53 -18.44
N ARG A 480 -25.71 -3.87 -18.82
CA ARG A 480 -26.86 -2.97 -18.77
C ARG A 480 -27.65 -3.28 -17.50
N PHE A 481 -27.80 -2.29 -16.64
CA PHE A 481 -28.50 -2.43 -15.37
C PHE A 481 -29.53 -1.32 -15.19
N GLY A 482 -30.75 -1.66 -14.79
CA GLY A 482 -31.80 -0.65 -14.63
C GLY A 482 -33.02 -1.14 -13.87
N LEU A 483 -33.98 -0.25 -13.62
CA LEU A 483 -35.25 -0.60 -12.99
C LEU A 483 -36.22 -1.22 -14.01
N ALA A 484 -36.89 -2.31 -13.66
CA ALA A 484 -37.88 -2.93 -14.54
C ALA A 484 -39.07 -2.00 -14.82
N THR A 485 -39.51 -1.92 -16.07
CA THR A 485 -40.69 -1.13 -16.47
C THR A 485 -42.02 -1.80 -16.14
N ARG A 486 -42.01 -3.12 -15.86
CA ARG A 486 -43.19 -3.91 -15.50
C ARG A 486 -42.97 -4.57 -14.14
N VAL A 487 -43.99 -4.49 -13.29
CA VAL A 487 -44.02 -5.23 -12.01
C VAL A 487 -44.14 -6.72 -12.33
N MET A 488 -43.20 -7.52 -11.84
CA MET A 488 -43.22 -8.97 -12.05
C MET A 488 -44.33 -9.63 -11.23
N SER A 489 -45.03 -10.60 -11.81
CA SER A 489 -45.93 -11.47 -11.04
C SER A 489 -45.13 -12.50 -10.22
N ASP A 490 -45.70 -13.05 -9.14
CA ASP A 490 -45.07 -14.15 -8.38
C ASP A 490 -44.77 -15.38 -9.26
N GLY A 491 -45.58 -15.60 -10.29
CA GLY A 491 -45.35 -16.63 -11.32
C GLY A 491 -44.10 -16.37 -12.16
N ASP A 492 -43.81 -15.10 -12.49
CA ASP A 492 -42.59 -14.72 -13.23
C ASP A 492 -41.35 -14.78 -12.35
N ARG A 493 -41.48 -14.44 -11.06
CA ARG A 493 -40.41 -14.56 -10.06
C ARG A 493 -40.01 -16.01 -9.79
N SER A 494 -40.92 -16.96 -10.02
CA SER A 494 -40.68 -18.39 -9.81
C SER A 494 -39.98 -19.12 -10.97
N GLN A 495 -39.99 -18.55 -12.19
CA GLN A 495 -39.38 -19.14 -13.38
C GLN A 495 -37.88 -18.84 -13.46
N LEU A 496 -37.07 -19.86 -13.79
CA LEU A 496 -35.62 -19.71 -13.97
C LEU A 496 -35.27 -18.87 -15.21
N VAL A 497 -36.04 -19.02 -16.30
CA VAL A 497 -35.82 -18.34 -17.58
C VAL A 497 -37.02 -17.43 -17.91
N PRO A 498 -36.82 -16.13 -18.18
CA PRO A 498 -37.91 -15.25 -18.62
C PRO A 498 -38.37 -15.60 -20.04
N LYS A 499 -39.69 -15.64 -20.28
CA LYS A 499 -40.28 -15.98 -21.59
C LYS A 499 -40.03 -14.92 -22.69
N LYS A 500 -39.58 -13.73 -22.32
CA LYS A 500 -39.24 -12.61 -23.22
C LYS A 500 -38.00 -11.91 -22.67
N ALA A 501 -37.11 -11.47 -23.57
CA ALA A 501 -36.00 -10.61 -23.19
C ALA A 501 -36.52 -9.36 -22.44
N PRO A 502 -35.86 -8.94 -21.35
CA PRO A 502 -36.35 -7.83 -20.56
C PRO A 502 -36.25 -6.51 -21.32
N ASP A 503 -37.23 -5.64 -21.10
CA ASP A 503 -37.33 -4.33 -21.75
C ASP A 503 -36.50 -3.30 -20.98
N PHE A 504 -35.61 -2.58 -21.67
CA PHE A 504 -34.74 -1.57 -21.08
C PHE A 504 -35.23 -0.19 -21.45
N ASP A 505 -35.76 0.53 -20.46
CA ASP A 505 -36.02 1.97 -20.60
C ASP A 505 -34.70 2.74 -20.45
N PRO A 506 -34.25 3.48 -21.47
CA PRO A 506 -33.04 4.30 -21.38
C PRO A 506 -33.09 5.32 -20.23
N ALA A 507 -34.26 5.78 -19.81
CA ALA A 507 -34.41 6.71 -18.69
C ALA A 507 -34.19 6.04 -17.31
N LEU A 508 -34.17 4.71 -17.25
CA LEU A 508 -34.05 3.92 -16.00
C LEU A 508 -32.84 2.99 -15.99
N THR A 509 -32.00 3.03 -17.03
CA THR A 509 -30.91 2.08 -17.25
C THR A 509 -29.56 2.80 -17.36
N VAL A 510 -28.52 2.18 -16.83
CA VAL A 510 -27.12 2.54 -17.03
C VAL A 510 -26.38 1.42 -17.74
N THR A 511 -25.34 1.78 -18.49
CA THR A 511 -24.45 0.83 -19.15
C THR A 511 -23.06 0.95 -18.53
N ILE A 512 -22.49 -0.17 -18.11
CA ILE A 512 -21.20 -0.26 -17.41
C ILE A 512 -20.25 -1.05 -18.29
N PRO A 513 -19.15 -0.47 -18.78
CA PRO A 513 -18.16 -1.18 -19.59
C PRO A 513 -17.36 -2.17 -18.71
N VAL A 514 -16.99 -3.31 -19.30
CA VAL A 514 -16.18 -4.36 -18.68
C VAL A 514 -14.95 -4.61 -19.54
N VAL A 515 -13.76 -4.50 -18.94
CA VAL A 515 -12.48 -4.69 -19.64
C VAL A 515 -12.22 -6.18 -19.87
N GLY A 516 -11.80 -6.56 -21.07
CA GLY A 516 -11.51 -7.93 -21.50
C GLY A 516 -10.19 -8.54 -21.01
N ASP A 517 -9.74 -8.20 -19.80
CA ASP A 517 -8.44 -8.66 -19.26
C ASP A 517 -8.53 -9.98 -18.49
N GLY A 518 -9.72 -10.58 -18.40
CA GLY A 518 -9.98 -11.82 -17.66
C GLY A 518 -9.99 -11.66 -16.13
N ARG A 519 -9.74 -10.47 -15.59
CA ARG A 519 -9.72 -10.22 -14.14
C ARG A 519 -11.13 -9.88 -13.66
N THR A 520 -11.51 -10.44 -12.51
CA THR A 520 -12.72 -10.02 -11.81
C THR A 520 -12.52 -8.63 -11.22
N ARG A 521 -13.49 -7.74 -11.46
CA ARG A 521 -13.50 -6.36 -10.97
C ARG A 521 -14.86 -6.03 -10.38
N GLU A 522 -14.88 -5.13 -9.39
CA GLU A 522 -16.10 -4.48 -8.93
C GLU A 522 -16.29 -3.16 -9.67
N LEU A 523 -17.28 -3.15 -10.54
CA LEU A 523 -17.67 -2.02 -11.36
C LEU A 523 -18.86 -1.31 -10.72
N TYR A 524 -19.02 -0.02 -10.97
CA TYR A 524 -20.11 0.75 -10.39
C TYR A 524 -20.57 1.88 -11.30
N ALA A 525 -21.82 2.29 -11.13
CA ALA A 525 -22.37 3.46 -11.80
C ALA A 525 -23.50 4.08 -10.98
N THR A 526 -23.67 5.39 -11.12
CA THR A 526 -24.84 6.09 -10.57
C THR A 526 -26.06 5.79 -11.44
N LEU A 527 -27.15 5.36 -10.82
CA LEU A 527 -28.41 5.10 -11.51
C LEU A 527 -29.07 6.43 -11.93
N PRO A 528 -29.82 6.45 -13.04
CA PRO A 528 -30.53 7.65 -13.46
C PRO A 528 -31.47 8.20 -12.37
N PRO A 529 -31.66 9.53 -12.25
CA PRO A 529 -32.51 10.12 -11.20
C PRO A 529 -33.94 9.58 -11.18
N ALA A 530 -34.50 9.23 -12.34
CA ALA A 530 -35.84 8.65 -12.46
C ALA A 530 -35.99 7.29 -11.74
N VAL A 531 -34.89 6.57 -11.48
CA VAL A 531 -34.90 5.36 -10.64
C VAL A 531 -35.11 5.74 -9.17
N SER A 532 -34.39 6.75 -8.68
CA SER A 532 -34.47 7.24 -7.30
C SER A 532 -35.78 7.93 -6.95
N GLU A 533 -36.56 8.36 -7.95
CA GLU A 533 -37.95 8.80 -7.78
C GLU A 533 -38.91 7.65 -7.47
N ARG A 534 -38.59 6.42 -7.90
CA ARG A 534 -39.45 5.24 -7.81
C ARG A 534 -39.05 4.27 -6.70
N VAL A 535 -37.75 4.21 -6.37
CA VAL A 535 -37.19 3.36 -5.32
C VAL A 535 -36.33 4.21 -4.41
N ARG A 536 -36.70 4.30 -3.13
CA ARG A 536 -35.94 5.01 -2.10
C ARG A 536 -35.22 4.03 -1.17
N PRO A 537 -34.23 4.49 -0.38
CA PRO A 537 -33.66 3.66 0.69
C PRO A 537 -34.75 3.11 1.61
N GLY A 538 -34.72 1.81 1.86
CA GLY A 538 -35.77 1.05 2.56
C GLY A 538 -36.74 0.32 1.61
N ASP A 539 -36.86 0.75 0.35
CA ASP A 539 -37.80 0.19 -0.60
C ASP A 539 -37.24 -1.07 -1.29
N HIS A 540 -38.17 -1.90 -1.77
CA HIS A 540 -37.90 -3.00 -2.68
C HIS A 540 -38.00 -2.52 -4.14
N GLY A 541 -37.01 -2.86 -4.97
CA GLY A 541 -37.03 -2.65 -6.42
C GLY A 541 -36.80 -3.94 -7.20
N ASP A 542 -37.53 -4.12 -8.30
CA ASP A 542 -37.24 -5.17 -9.29
C ASP A 542 -36.28 -4.59 -10.34
N PHE A 543 -35.03 -5.04 -10.34
CA PHE A 543 -33.98 -4.54 -11.25
C PHE A 543 -33.70 -5.54 -12.36
N VAL A 544 -33.46 -5.06 -13.56
CA VAL A 544 -33.06 -5.85 -14.72
C VAL A 544 -31.56 -5.70 -14.93
N ILE A 545 -30.88 -6.83 -15.15
CA ILE A 545 -29.48 -6.87 -15.57
C ILE A 545 -29.33 -7.74 -16.82
N TYR A 546 -28.56 -7.23 -17.78
CA TYR A 546 -28.11 -7.94 -18.97
C TYR A 546 -26.61 -7.73 -19.13
N ALA A 547 -25.88 -8.80 -19.43
CA ALA A 547 -24.46 -8.77 -19.74
C ALA A 547 -24.20 -9.29 -21.15
N THR A 548 -23.17 -8.80 -21.83
CA THR A 548 -22.73 -9.38 -23.12
C THR A 548 -22.23 -10.81 -22.93
N GLN A 549 -22.18 -11.59 -24.00
CA GLN A 549 -21.77 -13.02 -23.95
C GLN A 549 -20.34 -13.22 -23.43
N SER A 550 -19.47 -12.22 -23.57
CA SER A 550 -18.10 -12.20 -23.05
C SER A 550 -18.03 -11.97 -21.54
N VAL A 551 -19.12 -11.58 -20.87
CA VAL A 551 -19.12 -11.11 -19.47
C VAL A 551 -19.79 -12.13 -18.54
N GLU A 552 -19.08 -12.49 -17.48
CA GLU A 552 -19.59 -13.27 -16.35
C GLU A 552 -19.88 -12.34 -15.17
N VAL A 553 -21.11 -12.36 -14.65
CA VAL A 553 -21.53 -11.56 -13.49
C VAL A 553 -21.57 -12.43 -12.25
N GLU A 554 -20.80 -12.07 -11.23
CA GLU A 554 -20.67 -12.81 -9.97
C GLU A 554 -21.63 -12.30 -8.90
N ALA A 555 -21.79 -10.99 -8.74
CA ALA A 555 -22.65 -10.38 -7.74
C ALA A 555 -23.09 -8.97 -8.15
N CYS A 556 -24.15 -8.44 -7.53
CA CYS A 556 -24.52 -7.03 -7.66
C CYS A 556 -25.14 -6.51 -6.37
N ALA A 557 -25.15 -5.19 -6.20
CA ALA A 557 -25.89 -4.50 -5.14
C ALA A 557 -26.37 -3.12 -5.59
N VAL A 558 -27.46 -2.64 -4.99
CA VAL A 558 -27.92 -1.26 -5.13
C VAL A 558 -27.92 -0.58 -3.76
N VAL A 559 -27.19 0.52 -3.64
CA VAL A 559 -26.99 1.27 -2.39
C VAL A 559 -27.30 2.76 -2.58
N PRO A 560 -27.68 3.49 -1.52
CA PRO A 560 -27.77 4.95 -1.59
C PRO A 560 -26.38 5.56 -1.84
N LEU A 561 -26.34 6.66 -2.60
CA LEU A 561 -25.13 7.49 -2.69
C LEU A 561 -24.79 8.09 -1.33
N ALA A 562 -23.51 8.12 -1.00
CA ALA A 562 -22.98 8.68 0.24
C ALA A 562 -21.83 9.65 -0.06
N ALA A 563 -21.60 10.60 0.85
CA ALA A 563 -20.45 11.50 0.76
C ALA A 563 -19.19 10.83 1.33
N GLU A 564 -18.04 11.14 0.71
CA GLU A 564 -16.73 10.81 1.30
C GLU A 564 -16.56 11.48 2.67
N ILE A 565 -15.69 10.90 3.50
CA ILE A 565 -15.31 11.50 4.78
C ILE A 565 -14.46 12.74 4.47
N PRO A 566 -14.88 13.96 4.88
CA PRO A 566 -14.10 15.16 4.61
C PRO A 566 -12.74 15.10 5.33
N PRO A 567 -11.68 15.71 4.77
CA PRO A 567 -10.43 15.85 5.48
C PRO A 567 -10.64 16.66 6.77
N PRO A 568 -9.83 16.43 7.82
CA PRO A 568 -9.86 17.29 8.99
C PRO A 568 -9.54 18.72 8.55
N PRO A 569 -10.11 19.74 9.22
CA PRO A 569 -9.73 21.11 8.97
C PRO A 569 -8.22 21.25 9.17
N PRO A 570 -7.51 22.03 8.32
CA PRO A 570 -6.09 22.27 8.52
C PRO A 570 -5.88 22.86 9.92
N GLU A 571 -4.91 22.33 10.65
CA GLU A 571 -4.52 22.93 11.92
C GLU A 571 -4.04 24.36 11.65
N PRO A 572 -4.46 25.35 12.47
CA PRO A 572 -3.97 26.70 12.33
C PRO A 572 -2.45 26.68 12.42
N TRP A 573 -1.77 27.16 11.38
CA TRP A 573 -0.33 27.38 11.46
C TRP A 573 -0.05 28.34 12.61
N ALA A 574 0.55 27.82 13.68
CA ALA A 574 1.11 28.61 14.76
C ALA A 574 2.61 28.74 14.49
N PRO A 575 3.16 29.95 14.32
CA PRO A 575 4.61 30.10 14.34
C PRO A 575 5.12 29.57 15.68
N GLU A 576 6.12 28.69 15.66
CA GLU A 576 6.88 28.37 16.87
C GLU A 576 7.48 29.69 17.39
N ASP A 577 7.08 30.10 18.59
CA ASP A 577 7.60 31.31 19.24
C ASP A 577 9.13 31.19 19.34
N GLY A 578 9.83 32.04 18.57
CA GLY A 578 11.29 32.13 18.53
C GLY A 578 11.90 32.99 19.62
#